data_AF-Q8XNX8-F1
#
_entry.id   AF-Q8XNX8-F1
#
_cell.length_a   1.000
_cell.length_b   1.000
_cell.length_c   1.000
_cell.angle_alpha   90.00
_cell.angle_beta   90.00
_cell.angle_gamma   90.00
#
_symmetry.space_group_name_H-M   'P 1'
#
loop_
_entity.id
_entity.type
_entity.pdbx_description
1 polymer ?
#
loop_
_entity_poly.entity_id
_entity_poly.type
_entity_poly.pdbx_seq_one_letter_code
_entity_poly.pdbx_strand_id
1 'polypeptide(L)'
;MKDIVIIGTENIGKEVVKIIEAINSKRNTWNVLGFISLKKDEEGSNIEGYSVLESIDSMFNYFEGRKKDKFYFFKKLESQNELFTIIAIDNCKLKKEIENKLKNKIKFATIIHPDVSFFNKQEVGEGTIIYPGLIVVGRFKLGKHVILKQKCSLGNNIEIGDYSFISFNSNIDSNVMVKEGSYIEANTTILANSNIDKNTYIKEGSILY
;
A
#
# COMPACT_ATOMS: atom_id res chain seq x y z
N MET A 1 1.76 18.08 -10.62
CA MET A 1 1.33 16.93 -9.79
C MET A 1 1.62 15.66 -10.58
N LYS A 2 1.96 14.57 -9.90
CA LYS A 2 2.13 13.25 -10.50
C LYS A 2 0.78 12.56 -10.56
N ASP A 3 0.49 11.85 -11.64
CA ASP A 3 -0.79 11.17 -11.77
C ASP A 3 -0.75 9.85 -10.98
N ILE A 4 -1.83 9.52 -10.28
CA ILE A 4 -1.93 8.28 -9.51
C ILE A 4 -3.27 7.58 -9.72
N VAL A 5 -3.21 6.25 -9.79
CA VAL A 5 -4.37 5.37 -9.84
C VAL A 5 -4.31 4.39 -8.67
N ILE A 6 -5.48 4.12 -8.07
CA ILE A 6 -5.60 3.28 -6.87
C ILE A 6 -6.24 1.96 -7.27
N ILE A 7 -5.52 0.84 -7.06
CA ILE A 7 -6.07 -0.50 -7.24
C ILE A 7 -6.72 -0.94 -5.93
N GLY A 8 -8.02 -1.21 -5.97
CA GLY A 8 -8.82 -1.57 -4.79
C GLY A 8 -9.82 -0.46 -4.44
N THR A 9 -11.10 -0.81 -4.47
CA THR A 9 -12.26 0.07 -4.28
C THR A 9 -12.88 -0.01 -2.88
N GLU A 10 -12.40 -0.98 -2.08
CA GLU A 10 -12.86 -1.22 -0.71
C GLU A 10 -12.27 -0.20 0.27
N ASN A 11 -12.37 -0.49 1.58
CA ASN A 11 -12.05 0.46 2.65
C ASN A 11 -10.64 1.07 2.52
N ILE A 12 -9.62 0.27 2.23
CA ILE A 12 -8.24 0.77 2.12
C ILE A 12 -8.09 1.71 0.93
N GLY A 13 -8.76 1.46 -0.19
CA GLY A 13 -8.77 2.36 -1.34
C GLY A 13 -9.32 3.75 -0.98
N LYS A 14 -10.46 3.76 -0.27
CA LYS A 14 -11.09 4.99 0.23
C LYS A 14 -10.20 5.73 1.22
N GLU A 15 -9.58 5.00 2.14
CA GLU A 15 -8.64 5.57 3.12
C GLU A 15 -7.40 6.17 2.44
N VAL A 16 -6.85 5.51 1.41
CA VAL A 16 -5.71 6.01 0.63
C VAL A 16 -6.04 7.33 -0.05
N VAL A 17 -7.26 7.51 -0.56
CA VAL A 17 -7.71 8.82 -1.08
C VAL A 17 -7.58 9.90 -0.01
N LYS A 18 -8.07 9.64 1.22
CA LYS A 18 -7.96 10.61 2.32
C LYS A 18 -6.51 10.93 2.69
N ILE A 19 -5.62 9.93 2.67
CA ILE A 19 -4.19 10.16 2.88
C ILE A 19 -3.61 11.04 1.78
N ILE A 20 -3.96 10.78 0.51
CA ILE A 20 -3.51 11.59 -0.63
C ILE A 20 -4.03 13.03 -0.55
N GLU A 21 -5.29 13.22 -0.15
CA GLU A 21 -5.86 14.55 0.11
C GLU A 21 -5.09 15.28 1.22
N ALA A 22 -4.75 14.59 2.31
CA ALA A 22 -3.92 15.15 3.36
C ALA A 22 -2.51 15.54 2.86
N ILE A 23 -1.87 14.69 2.05
CA ILE A 23 -0.59 15.02 1.39
C ILE A 23 -0.74 16.30 0.54
N ASN A 24 -1.78 16.34 -0.30
CA ASN A 24 -2.02 17.47 -1.20
C ASN A 24 -2.32 18.78 -0.47
N SER A 25 -2.97 18.71 0.70
CA SER A 25 -3.22 19.89 1.56
C SER A 25 -1.93 20.56 2.03
N LYS A 26 -0.82 19.80 2.16
CA LYS A 26 0.51 20.33 2.51
C LYS A 26 1.30 20.70 1.26
N ARG A 27 1.21 19.87 0.22
CA ARG A 27 1.89 20.07 -1.05
C ARG A 27 1.15 19.34 -2.16
N ASN A 28 0.70 20.06 -3.18
CA ASN A 28 0.09 19.51 -4.40
C ASN A 28 1.00 18.49 -5.10
N THR A 29 0.91 17.23 -4.69
CA THR A 29 1.84 16.15 -5.06
C THR A 29 1.19 15.20 -6.05
N TRP A 30 -0.04 14.76 -5.77
CA TRP A 30 -0.71 13.66 -6.46
C TRP A 30 -2.03 14.11 -7.09
N ASN A 31 -2.23 13.80 -8.37
CA ASN A 31 -3.51 13.94 -9.04
C ASN A 31 -4.16 12.55 -9.13
N VAL A 32 -5.18 12.31 -8.30
CA VAL A 32 -5.90 11.02 -8.29
C VAL A 32 -6.79 10.95 -9.52
N LEU A 33 -6.49 10.02 -10.42
CA LEU A 33 -7.26 9.83 -11.65
C LEU A 33 -8.51 9.00 -11.45
N GLY A 34 -8.48 8.09 -10.47
CA GLY A 34 -9.56 7.16 -10.19
C GLY A 34 -9.09 5.82 -9.66
N PHE A 35 -10.02 4.87 -9.66
CA PHE A 35 -9.81 3.52 -9.14
C PHE A 35 -9.73 2.47 -10.24
N ILE A 36 -9.02 1.39 -9.95
CA ILE A 36 -9.11 0.12 -10.66
C ILE A 36 -9.76 -0.88 -9.70
N SER A 37 -10.90 -1.45 -10.10
CA SER A 37 -11.63 -2.40 -9.27
C SER A 37 -11.15 -3.83 -9.48
N LEU A 38 -11.30 -4.68 -8.47
CA LEU A 38 -11.17 -6.13 -8.62
C LEU A 38 -12.38 -6.76 -9.31
N LYS A 39 -13.50 -6.04 -9.43
CA LYS A 39 -14.76 -6.52 -10.00
C LYS A 39 -15.15 -5.68 -11.21
N LYS A 40 -15.64 -6.35 -12.25
CA LYS A 40 -15.98 -5.71 -13.53
C LYS A 40 -17.26 -4.88 -13.48
N ASP A 41 -18.21 -5.27 -12.63
CA ASP A 41 -19.49 -4.58 -12.43
C ASP A 41 -19.36 -3.24 -11.70
N GLU A 42 -18.19 -2.92 -11.15
CA GLU A 42 -17.92 -1.62 -10.54
C GLU A 42 -17.42 -0.56 -11.54
N GLU A 43 -17.12 -0.92 -12.79
CA GLU A 43 -16.65 0.03 -13.82
C GLU A 43 -17.66 1.18 -14.04
N GLY A 44 -17.17 2.42 -14.01
CA GLY A 44 -17.98 3.63 -14.14
C GLY A 44 -18.66 4.12 -12.85
N SER A 45 -18.61 3.35 -11.77
CA SER A 45 -19.14 3.78 -10.47
C SER A 45 -18.31 4.91 -9.82
N ASN A 46 -18.85 5.57 -8.80
CA ASN A 46 -18.17 6.65 -8.08
C ASN A 46 -17.72 6.25 -6.66
N ILE A 47 -16.40 6.28 -6.52
CA ILE A 47 -15.46 6.10 -5.42
C ILE A 47 -15.03 7.34 -4.63
N GLU A 48 -15.65 7.78 -3.52
CA GLU A 48 -15.16 8.97 -2.78
C GLU A 48 -15.00 10.22 -3.70
N GLY A 49 -15.89 10.41 -4.67
CA GLY A 49 -15.79 11.49 -5.65
C GLY A 49 -14.98 11.17 -6.92
N TYR A 50 -14.30 10.02 -6.97
CA TYR A 50 -13.50 9.58 -8.12
C TYR A 50 -14.14 8.40 -8.86
N SER A 51 -14.05 8.37 -10.18
CA SER A 51 -14.59 7.24 -10.95
C SER A 51 -13.76 5.97 -10.78
N VAL A 52 -14.44 4.82 -10.75
CA VAL A 52 -13.83 3.53 -11.05
C VAL A 52 -13.62 3.48 -12.56
N LEU A 53 -12.37 3.58 -12.98
CA LEU A 53 -12.00 3.69 -14.38
C LEU A 53 -12.26 2.36 -15.08
N GLU A 54 -11.74 1.27 -14.51
CA GLU A 54 -11.63 -0.04 -15.15
C GLU A 54 -11.51 -1.15 -14.10
N SER A 55 -11.66 -2.41 -14.53
CA SER A 55 -11.33 -3.58 -13.73
C SER A 55 -9.87 -4.03 -13.89
N ILE A 56 -9.37 -4.75 -12.89
CA ILE A 56 -8.03 -5.34 -12.89
C ILE A 56 -7.85 -6.33 -14.03
N ASP A 57 -8.91 -7.05 -14.41
CA ASP A 57 -8.89 -7.99 -15.54
C ASP A 57 -8.73 -7.27 -16.87
N SER A 58 -9.42 -6.14 -17.06
CA SER A 58 -9.18 -5.25 -18.22
C SER A 58 -7.73 -4.78 -18.22
N MET A 59 -7.19 -4.45 -17.03
CA MET A 59 -5.79 -4.04 -16.92
C MET A 59 -4.80 -5.15 -17.35
N PHE A 60 -5.01 -6.38 -16.86
CA PHE A 60 -4.16 -7.53 -17.21
C PHE A 60 -4.25 -7.91 -18.69
N ASN A 61 -5.46 -7.95 -19.26
CA ASN A 61 -5.65 -8.32 -20.66
C ASN A 61 -4.89 -7.42 -21.63
N TYR A 62 -4.78 -6.12 -21.32
CA TYR A 62 -3.95 -5.19 -22.11
C TYR A 62 -2.46 -5.54 -22.03
N PHE A 63 -1.95 -5.72 -20.80
CA PHE A 63 -0.54 -6.02 -20.59
C PHE A 63 -0.11 -7.42 -21.07
N GLU A 64 -1.07 -8.28 -21.38
CA GLU A 64 -0.88 -9.57 -22.05
C GLU A 64 -1.11 -9.50 -23.57
N GLY A 65 -1.45 -8.32 -24.11
CA GLY A 65 -1.69 -8.11 -25.55
C GLY A 65 -2.99 -8.71 -26.07
N ARG A 66 -3.91 -9.14 -25.20
CA ARG A 66 -5.15 -9.86 -25.55
C ARG A 66 -6.29 -8.94 -25.99
N LYS A 67 -6.28 -7.67 -25.57
CA LYS A 67 -7.26 -6.66 -25.99
C LYS A 67 -6.60 -5.31 -26.23
N LYS A 68 -6.99 -4.65 -27.33
CA LYS A 68 -6.57 -3.30 -27.71
C LYS A 68 -7.68 -2.25 -27.54
N ASP A 69 -8.81 -2.63 -26.95
CA ASP A 69 -9.90 -1.68 -26.69
C ASP A 69 -9.39 -0.59 -25.74
N LYS A 70 -9.35 0.64 -26.26
CA LYS A 70 -8.71 1.80 -25.64
C LYS A 70 -9.49 2.24 -24.42
N PHE A 71 -8.90 2.00 -23.27
CA PHE A 71 -9.45 2.27 -21.95
C PHE A 71 -8.71 3.48 -21.34
N TYR A 72 -9.35 4.21 -20.40
CA TYR A 72 -8.87 5.51 -19.89
C TYR A 72 -7.45 5.42 -19.29
N PHE A 73 -7.18 4.38 -18.51
CA PHE A 73 -5.89 4.12 -17.87
C PHE A 73 -4.75 4.03 -18.90
N PHE A 74 -4.99 3.34 -20.01
CA PHE A 74 -3.98 3.13 -21.05
C PHE A 74 -3.70 4.37 -21.88
N LYS A 75 -4.74 5.14 -22.20
CA LYS A 75 -4.56 6.45 -22.85
C LYS A 75 -3.67 7.35 -22.01
N LYS A 76 -3.71 7.19 -20.68
CA LYS A 76 -2.87 7.95 -19.77
C LYS A 76 -1.43 7.41 -19.68
N LEU A 77 -1.23 6.10 -19.70
CA LEU A 77 0.12 5.50 -19.77
C LEU A 77 0.92 5.98 -20.98
N GLU A 78 0.26 6.21 -22.11
CA GLU A 78 0.87 6.74 -23.35
C GLU A 78 1.08 8.27 -23.33
N SER A 79 0.67 8.96 -22.26
CA SER A 79 0.82 10.42 -22.13
C SER A 79 2.18 10.82 -21.55
N GLN A 80 2.54 12.11 -21.66
CA GLN A 80 3.82 12.63 -21.17
C GLN A 80 3.91 12.72 -19.63
N ASN A 81 2.83 12.54 -18.88
CA ASN A 81 2.84 12.61 -17.42
C ASN A 81 3.28 11.28 -16.80
N GLU A 82 4.08 11.35 -15.71
CA GLU A 82 4.38 10.17 -14.92
C GLU A 82 3.11 9.63 -14.22
N LEU A 83 2.72 8.41 -14.61
CA LEU A 83 1.66 7.66 -13.95
C LEU A 83 2.24 6.73 -12.89
N PHE A 84 1.69 6.81 -11.69
CA PHE A 84 1.97 5.92 -10.59
C PHE A 84 0.74 5.09 -10.23
N THR A 85 0.98 3.95 -9.60
CA THR A 85 -0.05 3.06 -9.12
C THR A 85 0.16 2.75 -7.65
N ILE A 86 -0.92 2.60 -6.89
CA ILE A 86 -0.87 2.10 -5.52
C ILE A 86 -1.86 0.93 -5.36
N ILE A 87 -1.41 -0.17 -4.76
CA ILE A 87 -2.26 -1.33 -4.48
C ILE A 87 -2.79 -1.21 -3.05
N ALA A 88 -4.05 -0.81 -2.93
CA ALA A 88 -4.76 -0.56 -1.69
C ALA A 88 -5.59 -1.79 -1.27
N ILE A 89 -4.91 -2.93 -1.06
CA ILE A 89 -5.50 -4.23 -0.73
C ILE A 89 -4.72 -4.85 0.44
N ASP A 90 -5.41 -5.31 1.48
CA ASP A 90 -4.81 -5.92 2.68
C ASP A 90 -4.40 -7.38 2.48
N ASN A 91 -5.10 -8.13 1.63
CA ASN A 91 -4.75 -9.50 1.30
C ASN A 91 -3.34 -9.58 0.70
N CYS A 92 -2.37 -10.00 1.54
CA CYS A 92 -0.95 -10.04 1.21
C CYS A 92 -0.67 -10.84 -0.07
N LYS A 93 -1.34 -11.99 -0.22
CA LYS A 93 -1.15 -12.90 -1.36
C LYS A 93 -1.67 -12.27 -2.65
N LEU A 94 -2.90 -11.77 -2.64
CA LEU A 94 -3.52 -11.14 -3.81
C LEU A 94 -2.73 -9.90 -4.24
N LYS A 95 -2.31 -9.06 -3.30
CA LYS A 95 -1.46 -7.89 -3.56
C LYS A 95 -0.15 -8.29 -4.26
N LYS A 96 0.50 -9.36 -3.81
CA LYS A 96 1.70 -9.92 -4.45
C LYS A 96 1.42 -10.47 -5.85
N GLU A 97 0.30 -11.16 -6.04
CA GLU A 97 -0.09 -11.68 -7.37
C GLU A 97 -0.35 -10.54 -8.37
N ILE A 98 -1.00 -9.46 -7.93
CA ILE A 98 -1.24 -8.25 -8.73
C ILE A 98 0.09 -7.58 -9.08
N GLU A 99 0.97 -7.34 -8.09
CA GLU A 99 2.30 -6.75 -8.34
C GLU A 99 3.07 -7.55 -9.39
N ASN A 100 3.16 -8.87 -9.25
CA ASN A 100 3.95 -9.71 -10.16
C ASN A 100 3.48 -9.61 -11.63
N LYS A 101 2.17 -9.45 -11.86
CA LYS A 101 1.60 -9.30 -13.21
C LYS A 101 1.88 -7.92 -13.83
N LEU A 102 2.08 -6.91 -12.99
CA LEU A 102 2.27 -5.51 -13.37
C LEU A 102 3.75 -5.07 -13.30
N LYS A 103 4.59 -5.86 -12.64
CA LYS A 103 6.00 -5.57 -12.41
C LYS A 103 6.73 -5.25 -13.72
N ASN A 104 7.58 -4.22 -13.68
CA ASN A 104 8.30 -3.65 -14.82
C ASN A 104 7.42 -3.02 -15.92
N LYS A 105 6.09 -3.02 -15.77
CA LYS A 105 5.15 -2.40 -16.72
C LYS A 105 4.62 -1.06 -16.23
N ILE A 106 4.62 -0.85 -14.92
CA ILE A 106 4.14 0.38 -14.26
C ILE A 106 5.08 0.80 -13.11
N LYS A 107 4.94 2.05 -12.64
CA LYS A 107 5.62 2.56 -11.45
C LYS A 107 4.69 2.48 -10.24
N PHE A 108 5.21 2.07 -9.09
CA PHE A 108 4.45 2.08 -7.84
C PHE A 108 4.77 3.32 -7.00
N ALA A 109 3.74 3.99 -6.47
CA ALA A 109 3.90 5.08 -5.52
C ALA A 109 4.17 4.53 -4.10
N THR A 110 4.88 5.29 -3.29
CA THR A 110 4.90 5.11 -1.83
C THR A 110 4.07 6.24 -1.23
N ILE A 111 3.07 5.89 -0.41
CA ILE A 111 2.11 6.83 0.16
C ILE A 111 2.33 6.91 1.67
N ILE A 112 2.85 8.04 2.13
CA ILE A 112 3.17 8.28 3.53
C ILE A 112 2.36 9.48 3.98
N HIS A 113 1.53 9.31 5.01
CA HIS A 113 0.77 10.41 5.57
C HIS A 113 1.70 11.56 6.00
N PRO A 114 1.38 12.84 5.73
CA PRO A 114 2.29 13.97 5.95
C PRO A 114 2.70 14.18 7.41
N ASP A 115 1.90 13.70 8.36
CA ASP A 115 2.20 13.77 9.81
C ASP A 115 3.23 12.72 10.27
N VAL A 116 3.67 11.82 9.39
CA VAL A 116 4.72 10.85 9.71
C VAL A 116 6.07 11.47 9.42
N SER A 117 6.86 11.67 10.48
CA SER A 117 8.23 12.16 10.41
C SER A 117 9.23 11.05 10.75
N PHE A 118 10.34 11.00 10.03
CA PHE A 118 11.45 10.10 10.33
C PHE A 118 12.61 10.86 10.97
N PHE A 119 13.14 10.37 12.09
CA PHE A 119 14.32 10.94 12.74
C PHE A 119 15.65 10.45 12.15
N ASN A 120 15.66 9.25 11.56
CA ASN A 120 16.84 8.56 11.04
C ASN A 120 16.69 8.22 9.55
N LYS A 121 17.76 7.75 8.91
CA LYS A 121 17.68 7.18 7.55
C LYS A 121 16.83 5.91 7.59
N GLN A 122 15.62 6.00 7.04
CA GLN A 122 14.70 4.87 6.91
C GLN A 122 14.68 4.37 5.47
N GLU A 123 14.46 3.07 5.29
CA GLU A 123 14.23 2.45 4.00
C GLU A 123 12.76 2.07 3.88
N VAL A 124 12.06 2.64 2.89
CA VAL A 124 10.67 2.32 2.59
C VAL A 124 10.56 1.88 1.14
N GLY A 125 10.15 0.63 0.91
CA GLY A 125 9.94 0.09 -0.42
C GLY A 125 8.82 0.81 -1.20
N GLU A 126 8.86 0.66 -2.52
CA GLU A 126 7.79 1.12 -3.41
C GLU A 126 6.45 0.41 -3.10
N GLY A 127 5.34 1.07 -3.40
CA GLY A 127 4.00 0.48 -3.17
C GLY A 127 3.55 0.47 -1.71
N THR A 128 4.41 0.90 -0.77
CA THR A 128 4.12 0.89 0.67
C THR A 128 3.22 2.07 1.08
N ILE A 129 2.29 1.79 1.99
CA ILE A 129 1.34 2.76 2.56
C ILE A 129 1.60 2.88 4.06
N ILE A 130 1.85 4.10 4.53
CA ILE A 130 2.03 4.42 5.95
C ILE A 130 0.97 5.43 6.38
N TYR A 131 0.14 5.00 7.32
CA TYR A 131 -0.95 5.77 7.90
C TYR A 131 -0.46 6.74 9.00
N PRO A 132 -1.28 7.74 9.40
CA PRO A 132 -0.92 8.68 10.46
C PRO A 132 -0.68 8.02 11.82
N GLY A 133 0.11 8.69 12.64
CA GLY A 133 0.38 8.29 14.02
C GLY A 133 1.44 7.20 14.18
N LEU A 134 2.21 6.90 13.12
CA LEU A 134 3.37 6.02 13.24
C LEU A 134 4.39 6.64 14.21
N ILE A 135 4.69 5.94 15.30
CA ILE A 135 5.73 6.33 16.25
C ILE A 135 6.98 5.49 15.98
N VAL A 136 8.10 6.15 15.70
CA VAL A 136 9.37 5.47 15.39
C VAL A 136 10.48 6.06 16.24
N VAL A 137 11.17 5.20 16.99
CA VAL A 137 12.33 5.60 17.80
C VAL A 137 13.64 5.34 17.07
N GLY A 138 13.76 4.21 16.36
CA GLY A 138 15.01 3.75 15.79
C GLY A 138 15.06 3.67 14.27
N ARG A 139 15.94 2.80 13.77
CA ARG A 139 16.04 2.46 12.34
C ARG A 139 15.04 1.36 12.00
N PHE A 140 14.42 1.46 10.84
CA PHE A 140 13.60 0.42 10.27
C PHE A 140 13.81 0.30 8.76
N LYS A 141 13.46 -0.88 8.26
CA LYS A 141 13.34 -1.17 6.84
C LYS A 141 11.97 -1.77 6.58
N LEU A 142 11.20 -1.12 5.72
CA LEU A 142 9.97 -1.66 5.17
C LEU A 142 10.24 -2.13 3.75
N GLY A 143 9.80 -3.34 3.47
CA GLY A 143 9.75 -3.92 2.14
C GLY A 143 8.79 -3.17 1.22
N LYS A 144 8.59 -3.75 0.05
CA LYS A 144 7.67 -3.25 -0.96
C LYS A 144 6.23 -3.61 -0.59
N HIS A 145 5.28 -2.77 -0.96
CA HIS A 145 3.85 -3.05 -0.81
C HIS A 145 3.42 -3.38 0.64
N VAL A 146 4.13 -2.87 1.63
CA VAL A 146 3.75 -3.00 3.03
C VAL A 146 2.60 -2.03 3.35
N ILE A 147 1.67 -2.43 4.20
CA ILE A 147 0.67 -1.51 4.76
C ILE A 147 0.89 -1.42 6.26
N LEU A 148 1.25 -0.23 6.74
CA LEU A 148 1.30 0.11 8.16
C LEU A 148 0.11 1.01 8.50
N LYS A 149 -0.89 0.45 9.19
CA LYS A 149 -2.11 1.16 9.59
C LYS A 149 -1.84 2.16 10.72
N GLN A 150 -2.89 2.89 11.10
CA GLN A 150 -2.82 4.02 12.02
C GLN A 150 -2.20 3.62 13.36
N LYS A 151 -1.43 4.53 13.96
CA LYS A 151 -0.94 4.39 15.36
C LYS A 151 -0.09 3.13 15.63
N CYS A 152 0.55 2.56 14.60
CA CYS A 152 1.59 1.57 14.84
C CYS A 152 2.80 2.20 15.52
N SER A 153 3.53 1.43 16.32
CA SER A 153 4.82 1.84 16.87
C SER A 153 5.92 0.85 16.51
N LEU A 154 7.07 1.38 16.08
CA LEU A 154 8.25 0.61 15.70
C LEU A 154 9.43 1.00 16.60
N GLY A 155 10.05 -0.01 17.21
CA GLY A 155 11.27 0.11 18.01
C GLY A 155 12.51 0.40 17.15
N ASN A 156 13.66 -0.12 17.57
CA ASN A 156 14.91 0.01 16.81
C ASN A 156 15.29 -1.26 16.06
N ASN A 157 15.97 -1.14 14.92
CA ASN A 157 16.37 -2.25 14.05
C ASN A 157 15.18 -3.16 13.66
N ILE A 158 14.14 -2.55 13.09
CA ILE A 158 12.96 -3.29 12.63
C ILE A 158 13.11 -3.63 11.15
N GLU A 159 12.78 -4.86 10.78
CA GLU A 159 12.64 -5.25 9.37
C GLU A 159 11.24 -5.84 9.12
N ILE A 160 10.49 -5.23 8.21
CA ILE A 160 9.17 -5.73 7.78
C ILE A 160 9.27 -6.07 6.30
N GLY A 161 9.10 -7.35 5.97
CA GLY A 161 9.22 -7.88 4.64
C GLY A 161 8.10 -7.45 3.69
N ASP A 162 8.33 -7.70 2.40
CA ASP A 162 7.41 -7.28 1.34
C ASP A 162 5.97 -7.82 1.56
N TYR A 163 4.99 -7.05 1.10
CA TYR A 163 3.56 -7.37 1.09
C TYR A 163 2.89 -7.49 2.46
N SER A 164 3.63 -7.41 3.56
CA SER A 164 3.08 -7.55 4.90
C SER A 164 2.05 -6.47 5.23
N PHE A 165 1.12 -6.82 6.11
CA PHE A 165 0.07 -5.93 6.62
C PHE A 165 0.18 -5.86 8.14
N ILE A 166 0.32 -4.65 8.67
CA ILE A 166 0.36 -4.38 10.10
C ILE A 166 -0.83 -3.46 10.43
N SER A 167 -1.77 -4.00 11.19
CA SER A 167 -3.00 -3.30 11.54
C SER A 167 -2.80 -2.28 12.66
N PHE A 168 -3.85 -1.50 12.90
CA PHE A 168 -3.82 -0.34 13.77
C PHE A 168 -3.47 -0.68 15.23
N ASN A 169 -2.78 0.26 15.89
CA ASN A 169 -2.31 0.15 17.28
C ASN A 169 -1.37 -1.03 17.57
N SER A 170 -0.74 -1.64 16.56
CA SER A 170 0.23 -2.70 16.79
C SER A 170 1.60 -2.15 17.19
N ASN A 171 2.21 -2.74 18.21
CA ASN A 171 3.50 -2.37 18.76
C ASN A 171 4.56 -3.43 18.41
N ILE A 172 5.58 -3.03 17.68
CA ILE A 172 6.69 -3.89 17.27
C ILE A 172 7.95 -3.38 17.97
N ASP A 173 8.41 -4.13 18.98
CA ASP A 173 9.58 -3.77 19.77
C ASP A 173 10.90 -4.04 19.02
N SER A 174 12.02 -3.70 19.63
CA SER A 174 13.33 -3.60 18.98
C SER A 174 13.91 -4.95 18.55
N ASN A 175 14.69 -4.94 17.47
CA ASN A 175 15.32 -6.10 16.84
C ASN A 175 14.32 -7.16 16.37
N VAL A 176 13.13 -6.74 15.94
CA VAL A 176 12.11 -7.65 15.39
C VAL A 176 12.21 -7.71 13.87
N MET A 177 12.13 -8.93 13.35
CA MET A 177 11.97 -9.20 11.93
C MET A 177 10.59 -9.80 11.66
N VAL A 178 9.77 -9.12 10.89
CA VAL A 178 8.53 -9.64 10.32
C VAL A 178 8.81 -10.03 8.88
N LYS A 179 8.82 -11.32 8.55
CA LYS A 179 9.09 -11.74 7.18
C LYS A 179 7.91 -11.46 6.24
N GLU A 180 8.19 -11.62 4.96
CA GLU A 180 7.30 -11.36 3.83
C GLU A 180 5.89 -11.97 3.97
N GLY A 181 4.89 -11.18 3.57
CA GLY A 181 3.50 -11.64 3.42
C GLY A 181 2.75 -11.86 4.73
N SER A 182 3.33 -11.47 5.86
CA SER A 182 2.72 -11.68 7.18
C SER A 182 1.63 -10.65 7.46
N TYR A 183 0.57 -11.11 8.13
CA TYR A 183 -0.63 -10.34 8.41
C TYR A 183 -0.81 -10.24 9.91
N ILE A 184 -0.65 -9.04 10.45
CA ILE A 184 -0.68 -8.76 11.87
C ILE A 184 -1.90 -7.91 12.16
N GLU A 185 -2.85 -8.49 12.88
CA GLU A 185 -4.08 -7.80 13.26
C GLU A 185 -3.86 -6.78 14.37
N ALA A 186 -4.93 -6.02 14.65
CA ALA A 186 -4.88 -4.84 15.48
C ALA A 186 -4.42 -5.17 16.90
N ASN A 187 -3.94 -4.15 17.60
CA ASN A 187 -3.61 -4.24 19.03
C ASN A 187 -2.61 -5.38 19.36
N THR A 188 -1.80 -5.81 18.38
CA THR A 188 -0.79 -6.86 18.58
C THR A 188 0.47 -6.26 19.17
N THR A 189 1.11 -6.96 20.12
CA THR A 189 2.45 -6.62 20.60
C THR A 189 3.45 -7.73 20.25
N ILE A 190 4.54 -7.36 19.58
CA ILE A 190 5.66 -8.26 19.29
C ILE A 190 6.85 -7.79 20.12
N LEU A 191 7.33 -8.64 21.03
CA LEU A 191 8.42 -8.31 21.94
C LEU A 191 9.78 -8.32 21.26
N ALA A 192 10.76 -7.73 21.95
CA ALA A 192 12.09 -7.53 21.40
C ALA A 192 12.76 -8.85 21.03
N ASN A 193 13.51 -8.85 19.92
CA ASN A 193 14.28 -9.98 19.38
C ASN A 193 13.42 -11.14 18.83
N SER A 194 12.11 -10.97 18.66
CA SER A 194 11.25 -11.97 18.02
C SER A 194 11.43 -11.99 16.49
N ASN A 195 11.22 -13.16 15.89
CA ASN A 195 11.23 -13.35 14.44
C ASN A 195 9.89 -13.96 14.00
N ILE A 196 9.14 -13.25 13.16
CA ILE A 196 7.88 -13.73 12.59
C ILE A 196 8.15 -14.30 11.21
N ASP A 197 7.76 -15.55 10.98
CA ASP A 197 7.97 -16.24 9.71
C ASP A 197 7.12 -15.68 8.56
N LYS A 198 7.40 -16.16 7.34
CA LYS A 198 6.69 -15.70 6.13
C LYS A 198 5.24 -16.17 6.15
N ASN A 199 4.34 -15.32 5.64
CA ASN A 199 2.91 -15.61 5.55
C ASN A 199 2.27 -16.00 6.90
N THR A 200 2.84 -15.53 8.01
CA THR A 200 2.26 -15.75 9.33
C THR A 200 1.06 -14.84 9.51
N TYR A 201 -0.01 -15.38 10.07
CA TYR A 201 -1.17 -14.60 10.49
C TYR A 201 -1.19 -14.52 12.02
N ILE A 202 -1.24 -13.30 12.56
CA ILE A 202 -1.28 -13.02 13.98
C ILE A 202 -2.61 -12.34 14.28
N LYS A 203 -3.37 -12.94 15.20
CA LYS A 203 -4.73 -12.51 15.55
C LYS A 203 -4.72 -11.27 16.44
N GLU A 204 -5.79 -10.48 16.36
CA GLU A 204 -5.97 -9.25 17.14
C GLU A 204 -5.73 -9.48 18.64
N GLY A 205 -5.01 -8.53 19.26
CA GLY A 205 -4.72 -8.55 20.70
C GLY A 205 -3.66 -9.56 21.14
N SER A 206 -2.96 -10.21 20.20
CA SER A 206 -1.90 -11.16 20.54
C SER A 206 -0.68 -10.47 21.14
N ILE A 207 -0.02 -11.16 22.08
CA ILE A 207 1.30 -10.78 22.60
C ILE A 207 2.26 -11.93 22.25
N LEU A 208 3.30 -11.63 21.47
CA LEU A 208 4.29 -12.60 21.02
C LEU A 208 5.62 -12.32 21.72
N TYR A 209 6.18 -13.37 22.33
CA TYR A 209 7.44 -13.37 23.08
C TYR A 209 8.50 -14.20 22.38
#